data_AF-A0A949AGQ4-F1
#
_entry.id   AF-A0A949AGQ4-F1
#
_cell.length_a   1.000
_cell.length_b   1.000
_cell.length_c   1.000
_cell.angle_alpha   90.00
_cell.angle_beta   90.00
_cell.angle_gamma   90.00
#
_symmetry.space_group_name_H-M   'P 1'
#
loop_
_entity.id
_entity.type
_entity.pdbx_description
1 polymer ?
#
loop_
_entity_poly.entity_id
_entity_poly.type
_entity_poly.pdbx_seq_one_letter_code
_entity_poly.pdbx_strand_id
1 'polypeptide(L)'
;HWGMATSHANLPRGTRIQVGTSGTLEQILIGPATVDDGSQNLVGALKTSMGSLGTMTIKEMHDVEMIIAPSIQTEGKVFQVGQRVGMGK
;
A
#
# COMPACT_ATOMS: atom_id res chain seq x y z
N HIS A 1 -4.23 -15.08 4.65
CA HIS A 1 -3.88 -14.07 5.67
C HIS A 1 -4.83 -14.21 6.85
N TRP A 2 -4.36 -14.00 8.08
CA TRP A 2 -5.25 -13.82 9.24
C TRP A 2 -5.35 -12.32 9.45
N GLY A 3 -6.54 -11.79 9.74
CA GLY A 3 -6.66 -10.38 10.16
C GLY A 3 -5.81 -10.07 11.40
N MET A 4 -6.00 -8.88 11.99
CA MET A 4 -5.23 -8.37 13.16
C MET A 4 -5.27 -9.24 14.44
N ALA A 5 -5.87 -10.43 14.40
CA ALA A 5 -6.05 -11.30 15.53
C ALA A 5 -5.52 -12.72 15.27
N THR A 6 -4.90 -13.30 16.31
CA THR A 6 -4.31 -14.63 16.30
C THR A 6 -5.35 -15.72 16.06
N SER A 7 -5.00 -16.74 15.27
CA SER A 7 -5.77 -17.97 15.13
C SER A 7 -5.63 -18.82 16.39
N HIS A 8 -6.49 -18.60 17.38
CA HIS A 8 -6.50 -19.40 18.60
C HIS A 8 -7.76 -20.28 18.62
N ALA A 9 -7.60 -21.60 18.73
CA ALA A 9 -8.71 -22.55 18.64
C ALA A 9 -9.78 -22.31 19.73
N ASN A 10 -9.34 -21.97 20.94
CA ASN A 10 -10.23 -21.75 22.09
C ASN A 10 -10.60 -20.27 22.30
N LEU A 11 -10.06 -19.36 21.47
CA LEU A 11 -10.39 -17.93 21.53
C LEU A 11 -10.29 -17.35 20.11
N PRO A 12 -11.15 -17.78 19.17
CA PRO A 12 -11.06 -17.38 17.77
C PRO A 12 -11.36 -15.89 17.65
N ARG A 13 -10.31 -15.08 17.58
CA ARG A 13 -10.41 -13.63 17.35
C ARG A 13 -10.10 -13.24 15.92
N GLY A 14 -9.46 -14.13 15.15
CA GLY A 14 -9.07 -13.91 13.77
C GLY A 14 -9.84 -14.79 12.79
N THR A 15 -10.31 -14.19 11.70
CA THR A 15 -10.85 -14.92 10.53
C THR A 15 -9.75 -15.08 9.49
N ARG A 16 -9.56 -16.30 8.98
CA ARG A 16 -8.64 -16.54 7.86
C ARG A 16 -9.31 -16.07 6.58
N ILE A 17 -8.62 -15.22 5.83
CA ILE A 17 -9.05 -14.74 4.51
C ILE A 17 -8.05 -15.15 3.43
N GLN A 18 -8.56 -15.27 2.21
CA GLN A 18 -7.76 -15.49 1.02
C GLN A 18 -7.43 -14.13 0.39
N VAL A 19 -6.13 -13.89 0.17
CA VAL A 19 -5.61 -12.63 -0.38
C VAL A 19 -5.00 -12.79 -1.77
N GLY A 20 -4.90 -14.03 -2.26
CA GLY A 20 -4.24 -14.34 -3.53
C GLY A 20 -2.73 -14.12 -3.49
N THR A 21 -2.14 -14.03 -4.68
CA THR A 21 -0.71 -13.74 -4.91
C THR A 21 -0.62 -12.60 -5.91
N SER A 22 -0.02 -11.48 -5.52
CA SER A 22 0.15 -10.32 -6.41
C SER A 22 1.41 -10.42 -7.28
N GLY A 23 2.43 -11.18 -6.89
CA GLY A 23 3.68 -11.35 -7.63
C GLY A 23 4.72 -12.17 -6.86
N THR A 24 5.92 -12.28 -7.40
CA THR A 24 7.07 -12.82 -6.66
C THR A 24 7.49 -11.87 -5.55
N LEU A 25 8.24 -12.36 -4.55
CA LEU A 25 8.76 -11.51 -3.49
C LEU A 25 9.64 -10.36 -4.03
N GLU A 26 10.42 -10.63 -5.07
CA GLU A 26 11.23 -9.63 -5.76
C GLU A 26 10.36 -8.56 -6.42
N GLN A 27 9.31 -8.94 -7.15
CA GLN A 27 8.36 -7.98 -7.74
C GLN A 27 7.67 -7.13 -6.67
N ILE A 28 7.29 -7.75 -5.55
CA ILE A 28 6.62 -7.06 -4.45
C ILE A 28 7.55 -6.03 -3.81
N LEU A 29 8.80 -6.40 -3.49
CA LEU A 29 9.71 -5.52 -2.76
C LEU A 29 10.44 -4.53 -3.68
N ILE A 30 10.95 -4.99 -4.83
CA ILE A 30 11.95 -4.30 -5.65
C ILE A 30 11.43 -4.01 -7.07
N GLY A 31 10.40 -4.73 -7.52
CA GLY A 31 9.80 -4.56 -8.84
C GLY A 31 10.45 -5.44 -9.93
N PRO A 32 10.17 -5.17 -11.22
CA PRO A 32 9.29 -4.10 -11.70
C PRO A 32 7.84 -4.34 -11.28
N ALA A 33 7.11 -3.26 -11.04
CA ALA A 33 5.66 -3.33 -10.86
C ALA A 33 4.99 -3.55 -12.22
N THR A 34 4.15 -4.59 -12.32
CA THR A 34 3.32 -4.88 -13.51
C THR A 34 1.87 -4.43 -13.32
N VAL A 35 1.54 -3.93 -12.13
CA VAL A 35 0.24 -3.40 -11.74
C VAL A 35 0.40 -2.02 -11.09
N ASP A 36 -0.66 -1.23 -11.14
CA ASP A 36 -0.74 0.18 -10.72
C ASP A 36 -1.52 0.40 -9.40
N ASP A 37 -1.85 -0.67 -8.67
CA ASP A 37 -2.61 -0.63 -7.41
C ASP A 37 -1.73 -0.48 -6.16
N GLY A 38 -0.40 -0.38 -6.33
CA GLY A 38 0.56 -0.24 -5.25
C GLY A 38 0.91 -1.54 -4.51
N SER A 39 0.46 -2.71 -4.99
CA SER A 39 0.79 -4.01 -4.39
C SER A 39 2.21 -4.51 -4.71
N GLN A 40 2.97 -3.79 -5.54
CA GLN A 40 4.31 -4.17 -6.00
C GLN A 40 5.28 -2.98 -5.98
N ASN A 41 6.58 -3.27 -6.01
CA ASN A 41 7.70 -2.32 -5.99
C ASN A 41 7.66 -1.34 -4.80
N LEU A 42 7.54 -1.88 -3.58
CA LEU A 42 7.46 -1.08 -2.35
C LEU A 42 8.71 -0.20 -2.13
N VAL A 43 9.90 -0.69 -2.47
CA VAL A 43 11.14 0.09 -2.37
C VAL A 43 11.17 1.23 -3.39
N GLY A 44 10.69 0.99 -4.61
CA GLY A 44 10.56 2.04 -5.62
C GLY A 44 9.57 3.13 -5.17
N ALA A 45 8.41 2.74 -4.66
CA ALA A 45 7.41 3.67 -4.13
C ALA A 45 7.98 4.52 -2.98
N LEU A 46 8.71 3.90 -2.05
CA LEU A 46 9.38 4.60 -0.95
C LEU A 46 10.41 5.61 -1.48
N LYS A 47 11.29 5.20 -2.40
CA LYS A 47 12.32 6.10 -2.99
C LYS A 47 11.70 7.26 -3.76
N THR A 48 10.64 7.01 -4.53
CA THR A 48 9.90 8.06 -5.24
C THR A 48 9.31 9.06 -4.26
N SER A 49 8.66 8.59 -3.19
CA SER A 49 8.12 9.44 -2.12
C SER A 49 9.21 10.28 -1.45
N MET A 50 10.32 9.66 -1.06
CA MET A 50 11.48 10.35 -0.48
C MET A 50 12.05 11.42 -1.42
N GLY A 51 12.12 11.14 -2.73
CA GLY A 51 12.55 12.10 -3.74
C GLY A 51 11.61 13.30 -3.87
N SER A 52 10.29 13.08 -3.81
CA SER A 52 9.29 14.16 -3.81
C SER A 52 9.33 15.01 -2.54
N LEU A 53 9.66 14.40 -1.40
CA LEU A 53 9.77 15.08 -0.11
C LEU A 53 11.14 15.76 0.12
N GLY A 54 12.12 15.49 -0.75
CA GLY A 54 13.47 16.04 -0.62
C GLY A 54 14.31 15.41 0.50
N THR A 55 14.02 14.16 0.87
CA THR A 55 14.67 13.46 1.97
C THR A 55 15.65 12.41 1.46
N MET A 56 16.84 12.32 2.07
CA MET A 56 17.88 11.35 1.72
C MET A 56 17.85 10.13 2.63
N THR A 57 17.27 10.24 3.83
CA THR A 57 17.18 9.16 4.80
C THR A 57 15.76 8.98 5.34
N ILE A 58 15.43 7.77 5.80
CA ILE A 58 14.14 7.49 6.47
C ILE A 58 13.99 8.37 7.72
N LYS A 59 15.09 8.68 8.39
CA LYS A 59 15.09 9.55 9.56
C LYS A 59 14.67 10.98 9.20
N GLU A 60 15.19 11.55 8.12
CA GLU A 60 14.73 12.85 7.60
C GLU A 60 13.25 12.79 7.18
N MET A 61 12.80 11.67 6.61
CA MET A 61 11.40 11.48 6.25
C MET A 61 10.45 11.49 7.45
N HIS A 62 10.91 11.19 8.67
CA HIS A 62 10.08 11.30 9.87
C HIS A 62 9.77 12.76 10.26
N ASP A 63 10.57 13.73 9.80
CA ASP A 63 10.45 15.15 10.17
C ASP A 63 9.70 15.99 9.12
N VAL A 64 9.18 15.36 8.05
CA VAL A 64 8.45 16.06 6.99
C VAL A 64 7.10 16.59 7.48
N GLU A 65 6.64 17.68 6.88
CA GLU A 65 5.33 18.23 7.17
C GLU A 65 4.22 17.22 6.79
N MET A 66 3.28 17.01 7.72
CA MET A 66 2.11 16.16 7.49
C MET A 66 0.86 17.00 7.31
N ILE A 67 0.17 16.78 6.20
CA ILE A 67 -1.10 17.44 5.89
C ILE A 67 -2.24 16.44 6.12
N ILE A 68 -3.24 16.84 6.90
CA ILE A 68 -4.48 16.07 7.05
C ILE A 68 -5.44 16.49 5.93
N ALA A 69 -5.62 15.62 4.94
CA ALA A 69 -6.47 15.88 3.78
C ALA A 69 -7.63 14.87 3.69
N PRO A 70 -8.79 15.13 4.34
CA PRO A 70 -9.91 14.18 4.36
C PRO A 70 -10.46 13.84 2.97
N SER A 71 -10.41 14.77 2.02
CA SER A 71 -10.93 14.59 0.66
C SER A 71 -10.06 13.69 -0.23
N ILE A 72 -8.80 13.42 0.15
CA ILE A 72 -7.83 12.69 -0.70
C ILE A 72 -8.30 11.26 -1.04
N GLN A 73 -9.14 10.68 -0.18
CA GLN A 73 -9.72 9.36 -0.41
C GLN A 73 -10.77 9.35 -1.52
N THR A 74 -11.39 10.50 -1.80
CA THR A 74 -12.49 10.64 -2.77
C THR A 74 -12.08 11.40 -4.03
N GLU A 75 -11.21 12.40 -3.89
CA GLU A 75 -10.82 13.27 -4.98
C GLU A 75 -10.02 12.50 -6.03
N GLY A 76 -10.52 12.48 -7.27
CA GLY A 76 -9.95 11.68 -8.37
C GLY A 76 -10.21 10.18 -8.29
N LYS A 77 -10.31 9.61 -7.08
CA LYS A 77 -10.59 8.18 -6.84
C LYS A 77 -11.96 7.74 -7.35
N VAL A 78 -12.97 8.61 -7.33
CA VAL A 78 -14.30 8.32 -7.89
C VAL A 78 -14.24 7.88 -9.35
N PHE A 79 -13.36 8.48 -10.16
CA PHE A 79 -13.18 8.09 -11.57
C PHE A 79 -12.48 6.75 -11.70
N GLN A 80 -11.49 6.46 -10.86
CA GLN A 80 -10.80 5.16 -10.83
C GLN A 80 -11.78 4.02 -10.51
N VAL A 81 -12.64 4.23 -9.50
CA VAL A 81 -13.67 3.26 -9.10
C VAL A 81 -14.73 3.08 -10.18
N GLY A 82 -15.23 4.17 -10.77
CA GLY A 82 -16.22 4.11 -11.85
C GLY A 82 -15.73 3.36 -13.09
N GLN A 83 -14.41 3.35 -13.33
CA GLN A 83 -13.79 2.72 -14.49
C GLN A 83 -13.13 1.36 -14.18
N ARG A 84 -13.07 0.94 -12.91
CA ARG A 84 -12.38 -0.29 -12.46
C ARG A 84 -10.90 -0.35 -12.82
N VAL A 85 -10.17 0.74 -12.54
CA VAL A 85 -8.75 0.90 -12.89
C VAL A 85 -7.92 1.36 -11.68
N GLY A 86 -6.60 1.18 -11.72
CA GLY A 86 -5.70 1.62 -10.66
C GLY A 86 -6.02 0.98 -9.30
N MET A 87 -6.13 1.81 -8.27
CA MET A 87 -6.55 1.37 -6.93
C MET A 87 -8.07 1.21 -6.81
N GLY A 88 -8.82 1.57 -7.85
CA GLY A 88 -10.26 1.38 -7.96
C GLY A 88 -10.66 0.21 -8.84
N LYS A 89 -9.72 -0.72 -9.09
CA LYS A 89 -9.97 -2.04 -9.71
C LYS A 89 -11.08 -2.82 -9.00
#